data_AF-A0AAU6Q7T8-F1
#
_entry.id   AF-A0AAU6Q7T8-F1
#
_cell.length_a   1.000
_cell.length_b   1.000
_cell.length_c   1.000
_cell.angle_alpha   90.00
_cell.angle_beta   90.00
_cell.angle_gamma   90.00
#
_symmetry.space_group_name_H-M   'P 1'
#
loop_
_entity.id
_entity.type
_entity.pdbx_description
1 polymer ?
#
loop_
_entity_poly.entity_id
_entity_poly.type
_entity_poly.pdbx_seq_one_letter_code
_entity_poly.pdbx_strand_id
1 'polypeptide(L)'
;MSSQPTDIETFAEYGERFQIEEGFLDDKSSLMGLEESKLRDAASLKRLIMILAIATLFLVSEGIAVVSEGRRRMFDGHWHRGISDLKIGLWAVHWALSRGQAIFQTLALRGGRDPEPVGKRNAKEPDPLTLLRMGKIVDFVPLS
;
A
#
# COMPACT_ATOMS: atom_id res chain seq x y z
N MET A 1 23.86 -2.54 19.08
CA MET A 1 23.45 -1.67 17.95
C MET A 1 24.26 -2.06 16.74
N SER A 2 23.65 -2.17 15.56
CA SER A 2 24.36 -2.59 14.34
C SER A 2 25.41 -1.54 13.95
N SER A 3 26.63 -1.99 13.64
CA SER A 3 27.79 -1.16 13.30
C SER A 3 28.06 -1.10 11.79
N GLN A 4 27.07 -1.48 10.96
CA GLN A 4 27.23 -1.44 9.51
C GLN A 4 27.01 -0.03 8.96
N PRO A 5 27.78 0.39 7.94
CA PRO A 5 27.62 1.70 7.33
C PRO A 5 26.23 1.83 6.69
N THR A 6 25.50 2.87 7.09
CA THR A 6 24.15 3.16 6.58
C THR A 6 24.29 3.88 5.24
N ASP A 7 24.08 3.16 4.14
CA ASP A 7 24.08 3.76 2.80
C ASP A 7 22.65 4.17 2.38
N ILE A 8 22.54 5.00 1.34
CA ILE A 8 21.26 5.44 0.76
C ILE A 8 20.42 4.23 0.32
N GLU A 9 21.06 3.16 -0.16
CA GLU A 9 20.39 1.89 -0.48
C GLU A 9 19.77 1.23 0.77
N THR A 10 20.49 1.23 1.90
CA THR A 10 19.97 0.74 3.19
C THR A 10 18.76 1.56 3.63
N PHE A 11 18.77 2.87 3.39
CA PHE A 11 17.65 3.75 3.71
C PHE A 11 16.43 3.50 2.80
N ALA A 12 16.65 3.20 1.52
CA ALA A 12 15.59 2.80 0.59
C ALA A 12 14.98 1.46 1.00
N GLU A 13 15.81 0.46 1.33
CA GLU A 13 15.36 -0.86 1.80
C GLU A 13 14.57 -0.77 3.12
N TYR A 14 15.03 0.05 4.06
CA TYR A 14 14.28 0.33 5.29
C TYR A 14 12.98 1.10 5.02
N GLY A 15 12.93 1.92 3.98
CA GLY A 15 11.73 2.62 3.53
C GLY A 15 10.62 1.68 3.08
N GLU A 16 10.96 0.55 2.44
CA GLU A 16 9.97 -0.45 2.04
C GLU A 16 9.28 -1.14 3.23
N ARG A 17 9.87 -1.08 4.44
CA ARG A 17 9.23 -1.61 5.66
C ARG A 17 8.01 -0.82 6.12
N PHE A 18 7.83 0.42 5.64
CA PHE A 18 6.62 1.19 5.93
C PHE A 18 5.35 0.54 5.36
N GLN A 19 5.46 -0.34 4.37
CA GLN A 19 4.34 -1.14 3.85
C GLN A 19 3.74 -2.08 4.92
N ILE A 20 4.56 -2.51 5.90
CA ILE A 20 4.07 -3.31 7.03
C ILE A 20 3.22 -2.44 7.98
N GLU A 21 3.56 -1.16 8.13
CA GLU A 21 2.79 -0.22 8.97
C GLU A 21 1.39 0.05 8.40
N GLU A 22 1.24 0.06 7.07
CA GLU A 22 -0.07 0.12 6.42
C GLU A 22 -0.92 -1.12 6.71
N GLY A 23 -0.32 -2.32 6.68
CA GLY A 23 -0.99 -3.55 7.09
C GLY A 23 -1.47 -3.52 8.56
N PHE A 24 -0.64 -3.04 9.48
CA PHE A 24 -1.04 -2.86 10.88
C PHE A 24 -2.17 -1.84 11.05
N LEU A 25 -2.18 -0.78 10.24
CA LEU A 25 -3.27 0.19 10.22
C LEU A 25 -4.57 -0.44 9.72
N ASP A 26 -4.52 -1.33 8.72
CA ASP A 26 -5.70 -2.02 8.21
C ASP A 26 -6.28 -3.03 9.21
N ASP A 27 -5.43 -3.83 9.84
CA ASP A 27 -5.83 -4.76 10.89
C ASP A 27 -6.50 -4.04 12.06
N LYS A 28 -6.02 -2.84 12.40
CA LYS A 28 -6.58 -2.00 13.45
C LYS A 28 -7.86 -1.26 13.02
N SER A 29 -8.04 -0.95 11.74
CA SER A 29 -9.09 -0.04 11.25
C SER A 29 -10.35 -0.72 10.70
N SER A 30 -10.86 -1.75 11.39
CA SER A 30 -12.15 -2.42 11.10
C SER A 30 -12.16 -3.41 9.91
N LEU A 31 -11.10 -3.51 9.09
CA LEU A 31 -11.15 -4.32 7.87
C LEU A 31 -11.48 -5.81 8.12
N MET A 32 -11.02 -6.37 9.24
CA MET A 32 -11.19 -7.80 9.57
C MET A 32 -12.01 -8.08 10.84
N GLY A 33 -12.30 -7.07 11.67
CA GLY A 33 -13.25 -7.17 12.79
C GLY A 33 -13.06 -8.36 13.76
N LEU A 34 -11.82 -8.82 14.00
CA LEU A 34 -11.55 -10.04 14.79
C LEU A 34 -12.20 -10.01 16.18
N GLU A 35 -12.13 -8.88 16.87
CA GLU A 35 -12.73 -8.68 18.19
C GLU A 35 -14.27 -8.69 18.14
N GLU A 36 -14.85 -8.23 17.03
CA GLU A 36 -16.30 -8.20 16.82
C GLU A 36 -16.90 -9.59 16.62
N SER A 37 -16.09 -10.57 16.19
CA SER A 37 -16.52 -11.97 16.04
C SER A 37 -16.99 -12.62 17.35
N LYS A 38 -16.55 -12.09 18.51
CA LYS A 38 -16.82 -12.62 19.87
C LYS A 38 -16.46 -14.10 20.05
N LEU A 39 -15.62 -14.67 19.17
CA LEU A 39 -15.17 -16.05 19.26
C LEU A 39 -14.20 -16.21 20.42
N ARG A 40 -14.50 -17.16 21.31
CA ARG A 40 -13.67 -17.49 22.49
C ARG A 40 -13.05 -18.88 22.41
N ASP A 41 -13.52 -19.72 21.49
CA ASP A 41 -12.97 -21.04 21.24
C ASP A 41 -11.71 -20.93 20.37
N ALA A 42 -10.61 -21.53 20.84
CA ALA A 42 -9.31 -21.46 20.18
C ALA A 42 -9.33 -22.11 18.78
N ALA A 43 -10.08 -23.21 18.59
CA ALA A 43 -10.17 -23.87 17.29
C ALA A 43 -10.92 -23.01 16.27
N SER A 44 -11.99 -22.36 16.70
CA SER A 44 -12.79 -21.44 15.87
C SER A 44 -12.01 -20.17 15.52
N LEU A 45 -11.27 -19.61 16.48
CA LEU A 45 -10.40 -18.47 16.23
C LEU A 45 -9.29 -18.81 15.23
N LYS A 46 -8.66 -19.99 15.37
CA LYS A 46 -7.64 -20.47 14.42
C LYS A 46 -8.19 -20.58 12.99
N ARG A 47 -9.41 -21.11 12.83
CA ARG A 47 -10.08 -21.19 11.52
C ARG A 47 -10.39 -19.81 10.96
N LEU A 48 -10.91 -18.91 11.79
CA LEU A 48 -11.20 -17.54 11.36
C LEU A 48 -9.92 -16.84 10.90
N ILE A 49 -8.86 -16.88 11.71
CA ILE A 49 -7.56 -16.29 11.34
C ILE A 49 -7.02 -16.86 10.03
N MET A 50 -7.16 -18.17 9.80
CA MET A 50 -6.76 -18.79 8.55
C MET A 50 -7.54 -18.22 7.35
N ILE A 51 -8.87 -18.08 7.48
CA ILE A 51 -9.72 -17.49 6.44
C ILE A 51 -9.33 -16.02 6.20
N LEU A 52 -9.13 -15.25 7.27
CA LEU A 52 -8.73 -13.85 7.17
C LEU A 52 -7.36 -13.70 6.50
N ALA A 53 -6.38 -14.55 6.84
CA ALA A 53 -5.07 -14.54 6.20
C ALA A 53 -5.16 -14.82 4.69
N ILE A 54 -5.99 -15.78 4.29
CA ILE A 54 -6.25 -16.08 2.87
C ILE A 54 -6.97 -14.90 2.20
N ALA A 55 -7.97 -14.30 2.84
CA ALA A 55 -8.67 -13.13 2.33
C ALA A 55 -7.73 -11.94 2.14
N THR A 56 -6.88 -11.64 3.13
CA THR A 56 -5.82 -10.62 3.03
C THR A 56 -4.93 -10.89 1.82
N LEU A 57 -4.49 -12.13 1.63
CA LEU A 57 -3.62 -12.51 0.51
C LEU A 57 -4.29 -12.24 -0.84
N PHE A 58 -5.56 -12.61 -0.99
CA PHE A 58 -6.34 -12.37 -2.20
C PHE A 58 -6.56 -10.88 -2.47
N LEU A 59 -6.94 -10.13 -1.43
CA LEU A 59 -7.21 -8.70 -1.55
C LEU A 59 -5.94 -7.89 -1.83
N VAL A 60 -4.82 -8.19 -1.17
CA VAL A 60 -3.52 -7.57 -1.49
C VAL A 60 -3.10 -7.90 -2.92
N SER A 61 -3.27 -9.15 -3.37
CA SER A 61 -2.94 -9.53 -4.76
C SER A 61 -3.76 -8.74 -5.77
N GLU A 62 -5.06 -8.57 -5.52
CA GLU A 62 -5.94 -7.76 -6.38
C GLU A 62 -5.56 -6.27 -6.33
N GLY A 63 -5.23 -5.74 -5.15
CA GLY A 63 -4.75 -4.37 -4.98
C GLY A 63 -3.49 -4.10 -5.79
N ILE A 64 -2.47 -4.94 -5.64
CA ILE A 64 -1.22 -4.85 -6.40
C ILE A 64 -1.50 -4.93 -7.90
N ALA A 65 -2.40 -5.82 -8.35
CA ALA A 65 -2.77 -5.91 -9.76
C ALA A 65 -3.38 -4.59 -10.27
N VAL A 66 -4.34 -4.04 -9.53
CA VAL A 66 -4.99 -2.75 -9.84
C VAL A 66 -3.97 -1.60 -9.92
N VAL A 67 -3.03 -1.53 -8.97
CA VAL A 67 -1.97 -0.50 -8.98
C VAL A 67 -1.02 -0.72 -10.16
N SER A 68 -0.63 -1.97 -10.44
CA SER A 68 0.26 -2.30 -11.56
C SER A 68 -0.34 -1.99 -12.93
N GLU A 69 -1.67 -2.01 -13.05
CA GLU A 69 -2.42 -1.60 -14.24
C GLU A 69 -2.63 -0.07 -14.33
N GLY A 70 -2.11 0.70 -13.38
CA GLY A 70 -2.27 2.16 -13.32
C GLY A 70 -3.69 2.59 -12.93
N ARG A 71 -4.51 1.68 -12.40
CA ARG A 71 -5.90 1.94 -12.00
C ARG A 71 -6.04 2.41 -10.55
N ARG A 72 -4.91 2.63 -9.84
CA ARG A 72 -4.90 3.12 -8.45
C ARG A 72 -5.87 4.28 -8.23
N ARG A 73 -5.83 5.30 -9.09
CA ARG A 73 -6.67 6.52 -8.98
C ARG A 73 -8.18 6.29 -9.10
N MET A 74 -8.61 5.15 -9.63
CA MET A 74 -10.03 4.79 -9.65
C MET A 74 -10.57 4.52 -8.25
N PHE A 75 -9.69 4.05 -7.36
CA PHE A 75 -10.03 3.67 -5.99
C PHE A 75 -9.39 4.62 -4.97
N ASP A 76 -8.23 5.20 -5.28
CA ASP A 76 -7.47 6.08 -4.39
C ASP A 76 -7.33 7.49 -5.00
N GLY A 77 -8.29 8.36 -4.69
CA GLY A 77 -8.30 9.75 -5.20
C GLY A 77 -7.38 10.70 -4.44
N HIS A 78 -6.75 10.28 -3.33
CA HIS A 78 -6.01 11.19 -2.46
C HIS A 78 -4.52 11.28 -2.85
N TRP A 79 -4.10 12.45 -3.32
CA TRP A 79 -2.73 12.68 -3.81
C TRP A 79 -1.64 12.73 -2.74
N HIS A 80 -2.01 12.88 -1.46
CA HIS A 80 -1.05 13.07 -0.35
C HIS A 80 -1.08 11.93 0.69
N ARG A 81 -2.11 11.09 0.63
CA ARG A 81 -2.31 10.01 1.58
C ARG A 81 -3.03 8.88 0.86
N GLY A 82 -2.23 8.03 0.23
CA GLY A 82 -2.74 6.85 -0.42
C GLY A 82 -3.31 5.87 0.61
N ILE A 83 -4.25 5.06 0.14
CA ILE A 83 -4.72 3.88 0.86
C ILE A 83 -3.84 2.68 0.55
N SER A 84 -3.84 1.69 1.44
CA SER A 84 -3.09 0.45 1.26
C SER A 84 -3.62 -0.39 0.09
N ASP A 85 -2.76 -1.23 -0.46
CA ASP A 85 -3.15 -2.20 -1.51
C ASP A 85 -4.29 -3.09 -1.07
N LEU A 86 -4.33 -3.47 0.21
CA LEU A 86 -5.41 -4.27 0.79
C LEU A 86 -6.78 -3.57 0.66
N LYS A 87 -6.85 -2.26 0.92
CA LYS A 87 -8.07 -1.45 0.75
C LYS A 87 -8.42 -1.24 -0.71
N ILE A 88 -7.43 -0.97 -1.56
CA ILE A 88 -7.61 -0.86 -3.01
C ILE A 88 -8.22 -2.15 -3.55
N GLY A 89 -7.67 -3.30 -3.18
CA GLY A 89 -8.16 -4.61 -3.57
C GLY A 89 -9.58 -4.88 -3.08
N LEU A 90 -9.91 -4.53 -1.83
CA LEU A 90 -11.27 -4.65 -1.31
C LEU A 90 -12.27 -3.83 -2.13
N TRP A 91 -11.94 -2.58 -2.46
CA TRP A 91 -12.82 -1.72 -3.26
C TRP A 91 -12.93 -2.19 -4.70
N ALA A 92 -11.84 -2.69 -5.28
CA ALA A 92 -11.85 -3.30 -6.61
C ALA A 92 -12.75 -4.54 -6.67
N VAL A 93 -12.68 -5.42 -5.67
CA VAL A 93 -13.54 -6.60 -5.58
C VAL A 93 -15.01 -6.19 -5.44
N HIS A 94 -15.34 -5.25 -4.55
CA HIS A 94 -16.72 -4.74 -4.43
C HIS A 94 -17.23 -4.13 -5.72
N TRP A 95 -16.40 -3.34 -6.40
CA TRP A 95 -16.73 -2.72 -7.67
C TRP A 95 -16.96 -3.76 -8.78
N ALA A 96 -16.09 -4.76 -8.90
CA ALA A 96 -16.21 -5.83 -9.88
C ALA A 96 -17.47 -6.68 -9.62
N LEU A 97 -17.72 -7.07 -8.37
CA LEU A 97 -18.92 -7.81 -7.96
C LEU A 97 -20.21 -7.03 -8.26
N SER A 98 -20.22 -5.72 -8.01
CA SER A 98 -21.39 -4.87 -8.31
C SER A 98 -21.74 -4.80 -9.81
N ARG A 99 -20.80 -5.20 -10.68
CA ARG A 99 -20.93 -5.18 -12.14
C ARG A 99 -20.95 -6.57 -12.77
N GLY A 100 -20.98 -7.64 -11.96
CA GLY A 100 -20.91 -9.01 -12.44
C GLY A 100 -19.59 -9.35 -13.14
N GLN A 101 -18.52 -8.62 -12.85
CA GLN A 101 -17.20 -8.90 -13.40
C GLN A 101 -16.50 -9.98 -12.58
N ALA A 102 -15.59 -10.70 -13.24
CA ALA A 102 -14.80 -11.71 -12.57
C ALA A 102 -13.75 -11.06 -11.65
N ILE A 103 -13.50 -11.70 -10.51
CA ILE A 103 -12.53 -11.29 -9.47
C ILE A 103 -11.45 -12.37 -9.30
N PHE A 104 -10.29 -12.02 -8.74
CA PHE A 104 -9.21 -12.95 -8.41
C PHE A 104 -8.68 -13.77 -9.60
N GLN A 105 -8.39 -13.09 -10.71
CA GLN A 105 -7.84 -13.73 -11.92
C GLN A 105 -6.42 -14.27 -11.71
N THR A 106 -5.64 -13.64 -10.81
CA THR A 106 -4.26 -14.04 -10.54
C THR A 106 -3.94 -13.83 -9.07
N LEU A 107 -3.46 -14.90 -8.40
CA LEU A 107 -2.84 -14.78 -7.09
C LEU A 107 -1.35 -14.46 -7.31
N ALA A 108 -0.97 -13.20 -7.13
CA ALA A 108 0.42 -12.77 -7.31
C ALA A 108 0.88 -11.94 -6.13
N LEU A 109 1.73 -12.53 -5.29
CA LEU A 109 2.59 -11.78 -4.39
C LEU A 109 3.84 -11.37 -5.17
N ARG A 110 3.71 -10.29 -5.95
CA ARG A 110 4.86 -9.76 -6.67
C ARG A 110 5.73 -9.01 -5.68
N GLY A 111 6.82 -9.64 -5.26
CA GLY A 111 7.85 -8.95 -4.45
C GLY A 111 8.52 -7.85 -5.27
N GLY A 112 8.91 -6.77 -4.59
CA GLY A 112 9.53 -5.61 -5.23
C GLY A 112 9.14 -4.32 -4.53
N ARG A 113 9.63 -3.19 -5.03
CA ARG A 113 9.18 -1.88 -4.57
C ARG A 113 7.74 -1.67 -5.00
N ASP A 114 6.97 -0.99 -4.16
CA ASP A 114 5.63 -0.52 -4.52
C ASP A 114 5.70 0.24 -5.87
N PRO A 115 4.92 -0.17 -6.89
CA PRO A 115 4.92 0.48 -8.19
C PRO A 115 4.44 1.95 -8.16
N GLU A 116 3.66 2.34 -7.15
CA GLU A 116 3.24 3.73 -6.95
C GLU A 116 3.30 4.07 -5.44
N PRO A 117 4.50 4.25 -4.86
CA PRO A 117 4.66 4.39 -3.42
C PRO A 117 3.92 5.61 -2.89
N VAL A 118 3.15 5.40 -1.82
CA VAL A 118 2.45 6.50 -1.15
C VAL A 118 3.48 7.54 -0.70
N GLY A 119 3.28 8.78 -1.16
CA GLY A 119 4.19 9.89 -0.88
C GLY A 119 4.53 9.98 0.61
N LYS A 120 5.81 10.20 0.92
CA LYS A 120 6.28 10.29 2.31
C LYS A 120 5.40 11.26 3.09
N ARG A 121 4.77 10.74 4.15
CA ARG A 121 3.88 11.43 5.08
C ARG A 121 4.48 12.73 5.69
N ASN A 122 5.78 12.99 5.47
CA ASN A 122 6.54 14.18 5.86
C ASN A 122 7.75 14.46 4.93
N ALA A 123 7.63 14.40 3.60
CA ALA A 123 8.66 15.01 2.76
C ALA A 123 8.49 16.54 2.81
N LYS A 124 9.25 17.20 3.68
CA LYS A 124 9.44 18.65 3.60
C LYS A 124 9.96 18.94 2.18
N GLU A 125 9.27 19.80 1.44
CA GLU A 125 9.73 20.28 0.14
C GLU A 125 11.22 20.65 0.26
N PRO A 126 12.10 20.07 -0.57
CA PRO A 126 13.51 20.39 -0.49
C PRO A 126 13.67 21.89 -0.77
N ASP A 127 14.32 22.59 0.15
CA ASP A 127 14.60 24.02 0.05
C ASP A 127 15.19 24.32 -1.34
N PRO A 128 14.69 25.31 -2.11
CA PRO A 128 15.12 25.58 -3.48
C PRO A 128 16.64 25.72 -3.66
N LEU A 129 17.37 26.13 -2.62
CA LEU A 129 18.83 26.17 -2.61
C LEU A 129 19.49 24.77 -2.71
N THR A 130 18.83 23.74 -2.21
CA THR A 130 19.25 22.33 -2.31
C THR A 130 19.10 21.80 -3.73
N LEU A 131 18.06 22.23 -4.45
CA LEU A 131 17.81 21.85 -5.84
C LEU A 131 18.84 22.48 -6.80
N LEU A 132 19.24 23.73 -6.55
CA LEU A 132 20.31 24.41 -7.28
C LEU A 132 21.67 23.71 -7.14
N ARG A 133 21.97 23.14 -5.96
CA ARG A 133 23.23 22.41 -5.72
C ARG A 133 23.29 21.05 -6.41
N MET A 134 22.14 20.45 -6.75
CA MET A 134 22.04 19.14 -7.39
C MET A 134 21.93 19.20 -8.93
N GLY A 135 22.18 20.35 -9.55
CA GLY A 135 22.43 20.44 -11.00
C GLY A 135 21.25 20.11 -11.91
N LYS A 136 20.02 20.13 -11.41
CA LYS A 136 18.83 20.04 -12.28
C LYS A 136 18.41 21.43 -12.72
N ILE A 137 18.53 21.70 -14.01
CA ILE A 137 18.01 22.90 -14.67
C ILE A 137 16.48 22.86 -14.51
N VAL A 138 15.91 23.92 -13.92
CA VAL A 138 14.47 24.11 -13.80
C VAL A 138 14.06 25.08 -14.91
N ASP A 139 13.41 24.57 -15.95
CA ASP A 139 12.87 25.42 -17.02
C ASP A 139 11.58 26.09 -16.54
N PHE A 140 11.60 27.41 -16.41
CA PHE A 140 10.41 28.20 -16.11
C PHE A 140 9.66 28.48 -17.40
N VAL A 141 8.47 27.89 -17.54
CA VAL A 141 7.52 28.24 -18.61
C VAL A 141 6.77 29.50 -18.16
N PRO A 142 6.84 30.62 -18.91
CA PRO A 142 6.08 31.82 -18.57
C PRO A 142 4.60 31.60 -18.90
N LEU A 143 3.72 31.95 -17.95
CA LEU A 143 2.28 31.96 -18.14
C LEU A 143 1.91 33.14 -19.05
N SER A 144 1.37 32.85 -20.23
CA SER A 144 0.67 33.78 -21.12
C SER A 144 -0.80 33.89 -20.76
#